data_AF-A0AA35X0V2-F1
#
_entry.id   AF-A0AA35X0V2-F1
#
_cell.length_a   1.000
_cell.length_b   1.000
_cell.length_c   1.000
_cell.angle_alpha   90.00
_cell.angle_beta   90.00
_cell.angle_gamma   90.00
#
_symmetry.space_group_name_H-M   'P 1'
#
loop_
_entity.id
_entity.type
_entity.pdbx_description
1 polymer ?
#
loop_
_entity_poly.entity_id
_entity_poly.type
_entity_poly.pdbx_seq_one_letter_code
_entity_poly.pdbx_strand_id
1 'polypeptide(L)'
;MRWDAAGFAGSSIVQTPHLDRLAQSGVCFENTYCASPVCSPARASWLTGLYPHAHLQLKNYGPGSIGKWGSYLPPDRVTIGDVLKSAGYRCGMVGPWHLGNDHLPQHGFDDFWCTYRYLGKDYPDPLFDSFDRAGVPNLYLKDAEGMTQYGNTLEFGVITTPDSSAPLGR
;
A
#
# COMPACT_ATOMS: atom_id res chain seq x y z
N MET A 1 -3.57 7.38 6.55
CA MET A 1 -3.96 8.80 6.57
C MET A 1 -4.71 9.05 7.87
N ARG A 2 -4.51 10.20 8.53
CA ARG A 2 -5.32 10.58 9.69
C ARG A 2 -6.71 11.03 9.25
N TRP A 3 -7.69 11.01 10.15
CA TRP A 3 -9.06 11.39 9.82
C TRP A 3 -9.17 12.85 9.35
N ASP A 4 -8.31 13.73 9.85
CA ASP A 4 -8.28 15.18 9.59
C ASP A 4 -7.42 15.59 8.38
N ALA A 5 -6.86 14.62 7.65
CA ALA A 5 -5.90 14.84 6.58
C ALA A 5 -6.52 14.81 5.17
N ALA A 6 -7.75 15.30 5.02
CA ALA A 6 -8.42 15.47 3.73
C ALA A 6 -9.39 16.67 3.74
N GLY A 7 -9.58 17.30 2.58
CA GLY A 7 -10.48 18.45 2.40
C GLY A 7 -11.93 18.11 2.78
N PHE A 8 -12.47 16.99 2.30
CA PHE A 8 -13.81 16.53 2.65
C PHE A 8 -14.00 16.23 4.15
N ALA A 9 -12.91 15.99 4.88
CA ALA A 9 -12.91 15.78 6.33
C ALA A 9 -12.75 17.09 7.12
N GLY A 10 -12.82 18.24 6.45
CA GLY A 10 -12.75 19.57 7.05
C GLY A 10 -11.35 20.18 7.14
N SER A 11 -10.35 19.59 6.48
CA SER A 11 -9.01 20.17 6.43
C SER A 11 -9.00 21.47 5.61
N SER A 12 -8.53 22.58 6.20
CA SER A 12 -8.34 23.85 5.50
C SER A 12 -6.96 23.99 4.83
N ILE A 13 -6.04 23.07 5.13
CA ILE A 13 -4.65 23.09 4.66
C ILE A 13 -4.45 22.04 3.56
N VAL A 14 -5.02 20.84 3.71
CA VAL A 14 -4.80 19.73 2.80
C VAL A 14 -5.78 19.82 1.62
N GLN A 15 -5.23 20.03 0.42
CA GLN A 15 -6.03 20.13 -0.80
C GLN A 15 -6.17 18.74 -1.46
N THR A 16 -7.38 18.17 -1.45
CA THR A 16 -7.65 16.84 -2.01
C THR A 16 -8.82 16.83 -3.00
N PRO A 17 -8.80 17.67 -4.07
CA PRO A 17 -9.96 17.87 -4.93
C PRO A 17 -10.51 16.60 -5.57
N HIS A 18 -9.66 15.59 -5.80
CA HIS A 18 -10.09 14.29 -6.32
C HIS A 18 -10.78 13.40 -5.26
N LEU A 19 -10.27 13.38 -4.03
CA LEU A 19 -10.92 12.65 -2.93
C LEU A 19 -12.22 13.34 -2.51
N ASP A 20 -12.26 14.68 -2.54
CA ASP A 20 -13.43 15.45 -2.18
C ASP A 20 -14.58 15.20 -3.17
N ARG A 21 -14.27 15.08 -4.46
CA ARG A 21 -15.24 14.66 -5.48
C ARG A 21 -15.74 13.22 -5.26
N LEU A 22 -14.84 12.31 -4.89
CA LEU A 22 -15.23 10.93 -4.57
C LEU A 22 -16.16 10.89 -3.35
N ALA A 23 -15.86 11.68 -2.31
CA ALA A 23 -16.69 11.82 -1.13
C ALA A 23 -18.09 12.35 -1.46
N GLN A 24 -18.20 13.34 -2.36
CA GLN A 24 -19.49 13.91 -2.79
C GLN A 24 -20.37 12.96 -3.59
N SER A 25 -19.77 11.97 -4.27
CA SER A 25 -20.48 11.04 -5.15
C SER A 25 -20.59 9.61 -4.60
N GLY A 26 -20.03 9.37 -3.41
CA GLY A 26 -19.94 8.05 -2.79
C GLY A 26 -20.50 8.02 -1.37
N VAL A 27 -19.98 7.09 -0.57
CA VAL A 27 -20.33 6.95 0.84
C VAL A 27 -19.12 7.30 1.69
N CYS A 28 -19.31 8.24 2.61
CA CYS A 28 -18.34 8.56 3.65
C CYS A 28 -18.78 7.95 4.97
N PHE A 29 -17.90 7.16 5.58
CA PHE A 29 -18.12 6.64 6.92
C PHE A 29 -17.53 7.62 7.94
N GLU A 30 -18.36 8.15 8.82
CA GLU A 30 -17.93 9.06 9.89
C GLU A 30 -17.02 8.37 10.91
N ASN A 31 -17.24 7.06 11.13
CA ASN A 31 -16.54 6.27 12.13
C ASN A 31 -15.86 5.06 11.45
N THR A 32 -14.57 5.20 11.16
CA THR A 32 -13.73 4.13 10.60
C THR A 32 -12.51 3.88 11.48
N TYR A 33 -12.15 2.62 11.67
CA TYR A 33 -11.06 2.23 12.56
C TYR A 33 -10.09 1.27 11.87
N CYS A 34 -8.81 1.40 12.20
CA CYS A 34 -7.80 0.41 11.86
C CYS A 34 -7.69 -0.63 12.99
N ALA A 35 -7.49 -1.90 12.64
CA ALA A 35 -7.27 -2.96 13.62
C ALA A 35 -5.95 -2.81 14.40
N SER A 36 -5.04 -1.95 13.93
CA SER A 36 -3.78 -1.65 14.58
C SER A 36 -3.29 -0.23 14.24
N PRO A 37 -2.57 0.45 15.15
CA PRO A 37 -1.97 1.76 14.87
C PRO A 37 -0.68 1.69 14.04
N VAL A 38 -0.22 0.50 13.61
CA VAL A 38 1.01 0.33 12.82
C VAL A 38 0.78 -0.50 11.54
N CYS A 39 1.64 -0.28 10.55
CA CYS A 39 1.49 -0.72 9.16
C CYS A 39 1.25 -2.22 8.97
N SER A 40 2.20 -3.09 9.33
CA SER A 40 2.12 -4.54 9.04
C SER A 40 0.85 -5.18 9.63
N PRO A 41 0.55 -5.05 10.94
CA PRO A 41 -0.69 -5.60 11.50
C PRO A 41 -1.95 -5.01 10.85
N ALA A 42 -2.01 -3.70 10.60
CA ALA A 42 -3.19 -3.09 9.96
C ALA A 42 -3.43 -3.64 8.53
N ARG A 43 -2.36 -3.80 7.75
CA ARG A 43 -2.42 -4.38 6.38
C ARG A 43 -2.86 -5.83 6.41
N ALA A 44 -2.29 -6.64 7.30
CA ALA A 44 -2.68 -8.04 7.42
C ALA A 44 -4.15 -8.19 7.85
N SER A 45 -4.63 -7.34 8.77
CA SER A 45 -6.05 -7.35 9.14
C SER A 45 -6.95 -6.97 7.96
N TRP A 46 -6.57 -5.96 7.17
CA TRP A 46 -7.32 -5.59 5.97
C TRP A 46 -7.38 -6.72 4.93
N LEU A 47 -6.25 -7.39 4.68
CA LEU A 47 -6.15 -8.45 3.69
C LEU A 47 -6.89 -9.72 4.11
N THR A 48 -6.79 -10.11 5.38
CA THR A 48 -7.30 -11.41 5.88
C THR A 48 -8.68 -11.32 6.53
N GLY A 49 -9.14 -10.13 6.90
CA GLY A 49 -10.34 -9.94 7.72
C GLY A 49 -10.18 -10.38 9.19
N LEU A 50 -8.96 -10.70 9.63
CA LEU A 50 -8.66 -11.19 10.97
C LEU A 50 -8.08 -10.10 11.87
N TYR A 51 -8.21 -10.25 13.19
CA TYR A 51 -7.49 -9.43 14.16
C TYR A 51 -5.99 -9.78 14.23
N PRO A 52 -5.13 -8.86 14.73
CA PRO A 52 -3.68 -9.07 14.85
C PRO A 52 -3.22 -10.39 15.45
N HIS A 53 -3.89 -10.83 16.52
CA HIS A 53 -3.55 -12.09 17.20
C HIS A 53 -3.85 -13.35 16.37
N ALA A 54 -4.73 -13.27 15.36
CA ALA A 54 -5.14 -14.41 14.54
C ALA A 54 -4.31 -14.53 13.24
N HIS A 55 -3.90 -13.42 12.63
CA HIS A 55 -2.99 -13.43 11.47
C HIS A 55 -1.50 -13.33 11.85
N LEU A 56 -1.18 -13.25 13.15
CA LEU A 56 0.17 -13.33 13.72
C LEU A 56 1.14 -12.19 13.33
N GLN A 57 0.63 -11.12 12.71
CA GLN A 57 1.42 -9.89 12.51
C GLN A 57 1.13 -8.98 13.69
N LEU A 58 2.10 -8.79 14.59
CA LEU A 58 1.90 -8.06 15.85
C LEU A 58 2.69 -6.75 15.92
N LYS A 59 3.63 -6.54 15.00
CA LYS A 59 4.49 -5.35 14.93
C LYS A 59 4.86 -5.10 13.48
N ASN A 60 5.38 -3.90 13.20
CA ASN A 60 5.93 -3.61 11.89
C ASN A 60 7.11 -4.53 11.58
N TYR A 61 7.05 -5.15 10.41
CA TYR A 61 8.17 -5.82 9.81
C TYR A 61 9.29 -4.82 9.53
N GLY A 62 10.53 -5.18 9.85
CA GLY A 62 11.70 -4.33 9.72
C GLY A 62 12.99 -5.15 9.60
N PRO A 63 14.16 -4.51 9.36
CA PRO A 63 15.43 -5.20 9.12
C PRO A 63 15.79 -6.26 10.16
N GLY A 64 15.68 -5.90 11.44
CA GLY A 64 15.99 -6.79 12.56
C GLY A 64 15.01 -7.97 12.73
N SER A 65 13.95 -8.03 11.92
CA SER A 65 12.96 -9.10 11.93
C SER A 65 13.08 -10.05 10.74
N ILE A 66 13.95 -9.79 9.75
CA ILE A 66 14.10 -10.66 8.57
C ILE A 66 14.44 -12.10 9.02
N GLY A 67 13.68 -13.07 8.49
CA GLY A 67 13.86 -14.51 8.79
C GLY A 67 13.35 -14.95 10.17
N LYS A 68 12.77 -14.04 10.96
CA LYS A 68 12.23 -14.36 12.29
C LYS A 68 10.74 -14.70 12.23
N TRP A 69 10.23 -15.33 13.29
CA TRP A 69 8.78 -15.53 13.43
C TRP A 69 8.05 -14.18 13.42
N GLY A 70 6.90 -14.13 12.72
CA GLY A 70 6.12 -12.90 12.53
C GLY A 70 6.76 -11.89 11.57
N SER A 71 7.72 -12.32 10.74
CA SER A 71 8.38 -11.45 9.74
C SER A 71 7.72 -11.48 8.37
N TYR A 72 6.82 -12.43 8.14
CA TYR A 72 5.98 -12.51 6.95
C TYR A 72 4.57 -12.95 7.34
N LEU A 73 3.57 -12.58 6.53
CA LEU A 73 2.22 -13.12 6.64
C LEU A 73 2.28 -14.63 6.38
N PRO A 74 1.80 -15.49 7.31
CA PRO A 74 1.88 -16.93 7.11
C PRO A 74 1.18 -17.37 5.80
N PRO A 75 1.81 -18.25 4.99
CA PRO A 75 1.27 -18.67 3.69
C PRO A 75 -0.12 -19.30 3.73
N ASP A 76 -0.52 -19.88 4.88
CA ASP A 76 -1.83 -20.49 5.11
C ASP A 76 -2.92 -19.48 5.48
N ARG A 77 -2.61 -18.18 5.55
CA ARG A 77 -3.61 -17.12 5.76
C ARG A 77 -4.22 -16.72 4.43
N VAL A 78 -5.49 -17.09 4.25
CA VAL A 78 -6.29 -16.65 3.11
C VAL A 78 -6.49 -15.14 3.16
N THR A 79 -6.27 -14.47 2.04
CA THR A 79 -6.52 -13.05 1.87
C THR A 79 -7.64 -12.78 0.87
N ILE A 80 -8.08 -11.52 0.80
CA ILE A 80 -9.00 -11.04 -0.24
C ILE A 80 -8.46 -11.29 -1.66
N GLY A 81 -7.14 -11.27 -1.87
CA GLY A 81 -6.52 -11.58 -3.15
C GLY A 81 -6.76 -13.04 -3.55
N ASP A 82 -6.54 -13.97 -2.62
CA ASP A 82 -6.80 -15.40 -2.85
C ASP A 82 -8.27 -15.68 -3.17
N VAL A 83 -9.18 -15.04 -2.40
CA VAL A 83 -10.63 -15.18 -2.59
C VAL A 83 -11.06 -14.65 -3.96
N LEU A 84 -10.66 -13.42 -4.32
CA LEU A 84 -11.02 -12.82 -5.60
C LEU A 84 -10.42 -13.59 -6.78
N LYS A 85 -9.16 -14.01 -6.68
CA LYS A 85 -8.51 -14.84 -7.71
C LYS A 85 -9.25 -16.14 -7.93
N SER A 86 -9.66 -16.82 -6.86
CA SER A 86 -10.44 -18.07 -6.95
C SER A 86 -11.80 -17.88 -7.63
N ALA A 87 -12.35 -16.67 -7.59
CA ALA A 87 -13.59 -16.28 -8.27
C ALA A 87 -13.37 -15.81 -9.72
N GLY A 88 -12.14 -15.89 -10.25
CA GLY A 88 -11.81 -15.55 -11.64
C GLY A 88 -11.42 -14.09 -11.86
N TYR A 89 -11.22 -13.31 -10.80
CA TYR A 89 -10.69 -11.95 -10.94
C TYR A 89 -9.19 -11.97 -11.25
N ARG A 90 -8.75 -10.96 -12.01
CA ARG A 90 -7.32 -10.64 -12.12
C ARG A 90 -6.94 -9.71 -10.98
N CYS A 91 -5.91 -10.07 -10.23
CA CYS A 91 -5.52 -9.42 -8.99
C CYS A 91 -4.04 -9.01 -9.05
N GLY A 92 -3.76 -7.76 -8.72
CA GLY A 92 -2.41 -7.22 -8.66
C GLY A 92 -2.20 -6.24 -7.52
N MET A 93 -0.93 -6.01 -7.16
CA MET A 93 -0.53 -5.13 -6.06
C MET A 93 0.42 -4.04 -6.58
N VAL A 94 0.13 -2.79 -6.21
CA VAL A 94 0.99 -1.63 -6.43
C VAL A 94 1.27 -0.97 -5.08
N GLY A 95 2.53 -0.67 -4.79
CA GLY A 95 2.94 -0.01 -3.57
C GLY A 95 3.36 -0.97 -2.44
N PRO A 96 3.41 -0.52 -1.19
CA PRO A 96 4.01 -1.30 -0.11
C PRO A 96 3.15 -2.51 0.29
N TRP A 97 3.74 -3.72 0.23
CA TRP A 97 3.18 -4.95 0.80
C TRP A 97 3.34 -4.95 2.34
N HIS A 98 4.59 -4.83 2.81
CA HIS A 98 5.01 -4.70 4.20
C HIS A 98 4.57 -5.85 5.12
N LEU A 99 4.53 -7.05 4.55
CA LEU A 99 4.13 -8.29 5.20
C LEU A 99 5.11 -9.43 4.89
N GLY A 100 6.38 -9.08 4.72
CA GLY A 100 7.46 -10.02 4.44
C GLY A 100 7.48 -10.50 2.99
N ASN A 101 8.68 -10.89 2.54
CA ASN A 101 8.93 -11.30 1.15
C ASN A 101 8.36 -10.31 0.11
N ASP A 102 8.50 -9.02 0.39
CA ASP A 102 7.84 -7.94 -0.37
C ASP A 102 8.21 -7.93 -1.87
N HIS A 103 9.31 -8.56 -2.27
CA HIS A 103 9.77 -8.63 -3.67
C HIS A 103 9.14 -9.77 -4.49
N LEU A 104 8.36 -10.65 -3.86
CA LEU A 104 7.74 -11.80 -4.50
C LEU A 104 6.21 -11.63 -4.49
N PRO A 105 5.50 -11.92 -5.60
CA PRO A 105 4.04 -11.97 -5.59
C PRO A 105 3.50 -12.84 -4.46
N GLN A 106 2.49 -12.34 -3.76
CA GLN A 106 1.89 -13.00 -2.60
C GLN A 106 0.37 -13.09 -2.74
N HIS A 107 -0.20 -14.14 -2.13
CA HIS A 107 -1.62 -14.21 -1.73
C HIS A 107 -2.63 -13.77 -2.81
N GLY A 108 -2.54 -14.39 -3.99
CA GLY A 108 -3.46 -14.18 -5.10
C GLY A 108 -3.22 -12.91 -5.94
N PHE A 109 -2.25 -12.05 -5.58
CA PHE A 109 -1.90 -10.84 -6.35
C PHE A 109 -0.78 -11.09 -7.38
N ASP A 110 -0.91 -12.16 -8.17
CA ASP A 110 0.14 -12.64 -9.09
C ASP A 110 -0.03 -12.20 -10.56
N ASP A 111 -1.13 -11.54 -10.93
CA ASP A 111 -1.29 -10.99 -12.29
C ASP A 111 -0.43 -9.74 -12.52
N PHE A 112 -0.13 -8.99 -11.45
CA PHE A 112 0.70 -7.80 -11.51
C PHE A 112 1.30 -7.49 -10.14
N TRP A 113 2.61 -7.28 -10.07
CA TRP A 113 3.32 -7.02 -8.81
C TRP A 113 4.34 -5.91 -8.98
N CYS A 114 4.02 -4.74 -8.44
CA CYS A 114 4.89 -3.56 -8.42
C CYS A 114 4.95 -3.00 -7.00
N THR A 115 5.67 -3.71 -6.14
CA THR A 115 5.77 -3.40 -4.72
C THR A 115 7.16 -2.96 -4.35
N TYR A 116 7.24 -1.95 -3.49
CA TYR A 116 8.52 -1.44 -3.04
C TYR A 116 8.59 -1.45 -1.52
N ARG A 117 9.80 -1.44 -1.01
CA ARG A 117 10.12 -1.52 0.40
C ARG A 117 11.08 -0.40 0.78
N TYR A 118 10.68 0.40 1.76
CA TYR A 118 11.65 1.22 2.50
C TYR A 118 11.94 0.57 3.85
N LEU A 119 13.16 0.07 4.00
CA LEU A 119 13.65 -0.45 5.28
C LEU A 119 14.69 0.44 5.97
N GLY A 120 14.91 1.62 5.42
CA GLY A 120 16.04 2.47 5.76
C GLY A 120 17.20 2.31 4.77
N LYS A 121 18.17 3.22 4.89
CA LYS A 121 19.29 3.41 3.96
C LYS A 121 20.10 2.15 3.64
N ASP A 122 20.15 1.19 4.55
CA ASP A 122 21.02 0.01 4.44
C ASP A 122 20.33 -1.17 3.72
N TYR A 123 19.10 -0.96 3.26
CA TYR A 123 18.29 -1.97 2.57
C TYR A 123 17.60 -1.34 1.36
N PRO A 124 18.36 -1.04 0.29
CA PRO A 124 17.83 -0.46 -0.93
C PRO A 124 16.83 -1.44 -1.58
N ASP A 125 15.70 -0.91 -2.04
CA ASP A 125 14.75 -1.64 -2.87
C ASP A 125 14.88 -1.13 -4.31
N PRO A 126 15.00 -2.02 -5.32
CA PRO A 126 15.14 -1.61 -6.71
C PRO A 126 14.01 -0.71 -7.21
N LEU A 127 12.78 -0.84 -6.69
CA LEU A 127 11.67 0.05 -7.03
C LEU A 127 11.77 1.40 -6.31
N PHE A 128 12.47 1.47 -5.18
CA PHE A 128 12.92 2.74 -4.60
C PHE A 128 13.98 3.42 -5.47
N ASP A 129 14.91 2.64 -6.05
CA ASP A 129 15.91 3.14 -7.00
C ASP A 129 15.32 3.43 -8.40
N SER A 130 14.03 3.13 -8.63
CA SER A 130 13.38 3.44 -9.90
C SER A 130 13.19 4.95 -10.10
N PHE A 131 13.00 5.70 -9.02
CA PHE A 131 12.98 7.16 -9.04
C PHE A 131 14.31 7.70 -9.56
N ASP A 132 15.43 7.23 -9.01
CA ASP A 132 16.77 7.63 -9.43
C ASP A 132 17.06 7.24 -10.89
N ARG A 133 16.61 6.05 -11.32
CA ARG A 133 16.74 5.61 -12.72
C ARG A 133 15.85 6.36 -13.70
N ALA A 134 14.71 6.86 -13.26
CA ALA A 134 13.79 7.68 -14.04
C ALA A 134 14.17 9.18 -14.03
N GLY A 135 15.22 9.57 -13.28
CA GLY A 135 15.59 10.97 -13.08
C GLY A 135 14.55 11.76 -12.28
N VAL A 136 13.67 11.08 -11.55
CA VAL A 136 12.65 11.68 -10.69
C VAL A 136 13.23 11.79 -9.28
N PRO A 137 13.19 12.97 -8.62
CA PRO A 137 13.68 13.11 -7.26
C PRO A 137 13.05 12.09 -6.31
N ASN A 138 13.90 11.26 -5.68
CA ASN A 138 13.44 10.29 -4.69
C ASN A 138 13.10 11.00 -3.37
N LEU A 139 11.83 11.37 -3.25
CA LEU A 139 11.28 12.09 -2.10
C LEU A 139 11.25 11.28 -0.79
N TYR A 140 11.67 10.02 -0.81
CA TYR A 140 11.73 9.16 0.37
C TYR A 140 13.13 9.02 0.98
N LEU A 141 14.15 9.67 0.41
CA LEU A 141 15.50 9.72 0.99
C LEU A 141 15.56 10.76 2.11
N LYS A 142 16.26 10.44 3.22
CA LYS A 142 16.37 11.24 4.47
C LYS A 142 16.69 12.73 4.29
N ASP A 143 17.25 13.09 3.14
CA ASP A 143 17.70 14.44 2.83
C ASP A 143 16.87 15.08 1.68
N ALA A 144 15.77 14.45 1.26
CA ALA A 144 14.87 14.99 0.26
C ALA A 144 14.08 16.17 0.84
N GLU A 145 14.06 17.28 0.11
CA GLU A 145 13.37 18.50 0.52
C GLU A 145 11.88 18.20 0.76
N GLY A 146 11.37 18.59 1.94
CA GLY A 146 9.99 18.32 2.36
C GLY A 146 9.78 17.03 3.16
N MET A 147 10.82 16.22 3.41
CA MET A 147 10.63 14.97 4.13
C MET A 147 10.40 15.12 5.64
N THR A 148 9.26 14.64 6.10
CA THR A 148 8.93 14.53 7.52
C THR A 148 8.97 13.07 7.97
N GLN A 149 9.06 12.82 9.28
CA GLN A 149 9.00 11.47 9.88
C GLN A 149 7.72 10.66 9.54
N TYR A 150 6.74 11.27 8.86
CA TYR A 150 5.46 10.68 8.48
C TYR A 150 5.29 10.47 6.96
N GLY A 151 6.33 10.74 6.16
CA GLY A 151 6.34 10.53 4.70
C GLY A 151 5.68 11.67 3.90
N ASN A 152 6.00 11.74 2.61
CA ASN A 152 5.55 12.80 1.70
C ASN A 152 4.22 12.48 1.03
N THR A 153 3.49 13.54 0.65
CA THR A 153 2.40 13.51 -0.32
C THR A 153 3.01 13.34 -1.72
N LEU A 154 2.82 12.18 -2.36
CA LEU A 154 3.11 12.02 -3.77
C LEU A 154 1.86 12.41 -4.58
N GLU A 155 1.99 13.39 -5.46
CA GLU A 155 1.12 13.46 -6.64
C GLU A 155 1.51 12.31 -7.57
N PHE A 156 0.75 11.23 -7.54
CA PHE A 156 0.81 10.26 -8.62
C PHE A 156 0.24 10.94 -9.86
N GLY A 157 1.12 11.20 -10.83
CA GLY A 157 0.71 11.54 -12.19
C GLY A 157 -0.39 10.58 -12.64
N VAL A 158 -1.42 11.17 -13.26
CA VAL A 158 -2.62 10.52 -13.80
C VAL A 158 -2.27 9.14 -14.36
N ILE A 159 -2.86 8.07 -13.81
CA ILE A 159 -2.93 6.78 -14.50
C ILE A 159 -3.65 7.08 -15.81
N THR A 160 -2.89 7.16 -16.90
CA THR A 160 -3.42 7.43 -18.22
C THR A 160 -4.49 6.39 -18.50
N THR A 161 -5.65 6.88 -18.95
CA THR A 161 -6.80 6.08 -19.36
C THR A 161 -6.37 4.87 -20.18
N PRO A 162 -6.94 3.67 -19.97
CA PRO A 162 -6.76 2.56 -20.89
C PRO A 162 -7.14 3.06 -22.29
N ASP A 163 -6.24 2.86 -23.24
CA ASP A 163 -6.49 3.18 -24.64
C ASP A 163 -7.79 2.50 -25.08
N SER A 164 -8.81 3.32 -25.36
CA SER A 164 -10.14 2.85 -25.77
C SER A 164 -10.15 2.25 -27.17
N SER A 165 -8.99 2.16 -27.84
CA SER A 165 -8.86 1.58 -29.18
C SER A 165 -8.46 0.09 -29.19
N ALA A 166 -8.15 -0.52 -28.05
CA ALA A 166 -7.83 -1.94 -28.00
C ALA A 166 -9.11 -2.81 -28.07
N PRO A 167 -9.31 -3.60 -29.14
CA PRO A 167 -10.47 -4.49 -29.23
C PRO A 167 -10.38 -5.57 -28.14
N LEU A 168 -11.43 -5.68 -27.32
CA LEU A 168 -11.62 -6.79 -26.40
C LEU A 168 -11.78 -8.07 -27.23
N GLY A 169 -10.73 -8.88 -27.28
CA GLY A 169 -10.76 -10.21 -27.88
C GLY A 169 -11.81 -11.07 -27.17
N ARG A 170 -12.67 -11.72 -27.96
CA ARG A 170 -13.63 -12.72 -27.50
C ARG A 170 -12.96 -14.06 -27.24
#